data_AF-M0BAS0-F1
#
_entry.id   AF-M0BAS0-F1
#
_cell.length_a   1.000
_cell.length_b   1.000
_cell.length_c   1.000
_cell.angle_alpha   90.00
_cell.angle_beta   90.00
_cell.angle_gamma   90.00
#
_symmetry.space_group_name_H-M   'P 1'
#
loop_
_entity.id
_entity.type
_entity.pdbx_description
1 polymer ?
#
loop_
_entity_poly.entity_id
_entity_poly.type
_entity_poly.pdbx_seq_one_letter_code
_entity_poly.pdbx_strand_id
1 'polypeptide(L)'
;MASTTSTDVALMLLQLIALTIPPAVVLIDQLRRTQNLEWTVRKLSFGLVFSSVTLLLGGAVAVLLYFLTVSLPITLIAGLLLVLLGLLPLGAFVLVLYREHRKEHGP
;
A
#
# COMPACT_ATOMS: atom_id res chain seq x y z
N MET A 1 -27.57 -12.29 4.69
CA MET A 1 -26.85 -13.00 3.62
C MET A 1 -26.05 -11.96 2.86
N ALA A 2 -24.73 -12.11 2.76
CA ALA A 2 -23.92 -11.26 1.89
C ALA A 2 -24.45 -11.37 0.46
N SER A 3 -24.67 -10.24 -0.22
CA SER A 3 -24.95 -10.25 -1.66
C SER A 3 -23.70 -10.71 -2.40
N THR A 4 -23.84 -11.43 -3.51
CA THR A 4 -22.71 -11.85 -4.38
C THR A 4 -21.78 -10.67 -4.69
N THR A 5 -22.34 -9.49 -4.93
CA THR A 5 -21.61 -8.23 -5.13
C THR A 5 -20.65 -7.88 -3.99
N SER A 6 -21.05 -8.05 -2.74
CA SER A 6 -20.19 -7.72 -1.58
C SER A 6 -19.01 -8.68 -1.43
N THR A 7 -19.22 -9.95 -1.80
CA THR A 7 -18.15 -10.94 -1.88
C THR A 7 -17.18 -10.64 -3.03
N ASP A 8 -17.70 -10.26 -4.20
CA ASP A 8 -16.87 -9.89 -5.35
C ASP A 8 -15.96 -8.69 -5.04
N VAL A 9 -16.49 -7.64 -4.39
CA VAL A 9 -15.69 -6.48 -3.99
C VAL A 9 -14.60 -6.87 -2.99
N ALA A 10 -14.89 -7.74 -2.03
CA ALA A 10 -13.91 -8.21 -1.06
C ALA A 10 -12.79 -9.03 -1.73
N LEU A 11 -13.11 -9.87 -2.71
CA LEU A 11 -12.12 -10.61 -3.49
C LEU A 11 -11.27 -9.67 -4.35
N MET A 12 -11.87 -8.68 -5.00
CA MET A 12 -11.14 -7.65 -5.76
C MET A 12 -10.20 -6.84 -4.85
N LEU A 13 -10.61 -6.53 -3.63
CA LEU A 13 -9.75 -5.84 -2.64
C LEU A 13 -8.54 -6.71 -2.25
N LEU A 14 -8.73 -8.01 -2.01
CA LEU A 14 -7.62 -8.92 -1.74
C LEU A 14 -6.64 -9.00 -2.92
N GLN A 15 -7.15 -9.06 -4.16
CA GLN A 15 -6.32 -9.06 -5.37
C GLN A 15 -5.53 -7.75 -5.52
N LEU A 16 -6.17 -6.61 -5.26
CA LEU A 16 -5.51 -5.31 -5.28
C LEU A 16 -4.37 -5.24 -4.25
N ILE A 17 -4.62 -5.70 -3.03
CA ILE A 17 -3.60 -5.75 -1.98
C ILE A 17 -2.45 -6.69 -2.39
N ALA A 18 -2.77 -7.89 -2.90
CA ALA A 18 -1.76 -8.84 -3.38
C ALA A 18 -0.89 -8.24 -4.49
N LEU A 19 -1.47 -7.46 -5.40
CA LEU A 19 -0.75 -6.76 -6.47
C LEU A 19 0.18 -5.65 -5.94
N THR A 20 -0.16 -5.01 -4.81
CA THR A 20 0.66 -3.95 -4.22
C THR A 20 1.88 -4.43 -3.43
N ILE A 21 1.93 -5.72 -3.04
CA ILE A 21 3.05 -6.27 -2.25
C ILE A 21 4.36 -6.30 -3.05
N PRO A 22 4.44 -6.87 -4.28
CA PRO A 22 5.67 -6.89 -5.06
C PRO A 22 6.31 -5.52 -5.29
N PRO A 23 5.57 -4.47 -5.73
CA PRO A 23 6.17 -3.15 -5.89
C PRO A 23 6.63 -2.59 -4.54
N ALA A 24 5.90 -2.77 -3.44
CA ALA A 24 6.37 -2.32 -2.12
C ALA A 24 7.70 -2.96 -1.71
N VAL A 25 7.92 -4.25 -2.00
CA VAL A 25 9.20 -4.94 -1.72
C VAL A 25 10.33 -4.37 -2.58
N VAL A 26 10.10 -4.18 -3.88
CA VAL A 26 11.08 -3.58 -4.79
C VAL A 26 11.46 -2.17 -4.33
N LEU A 27 10.46 -1.39 -3.92
CA LEU A 27 10.62 -0.02 -3.40
C LEU A 27 11.51 0.02 -2.14
N ILE A 28 11.37 -0.94 -1.22
CA ILE A 28 12.26 -1.09 -0.06
C ILE A 28 13.68 -1.47 -0.49
N ASP A 29 13.83 -2.37 -1.45
CA ASP A 29 15.16 -2.79 -1.93
C ASP A 29 15.90 -1.63 -2.61
N GLN A 30 15.20 -0.84 -3.42
CA GLN A 30 15.75 0.38 -4.02
C GLN A 30 16.23 1.38 -2.95
N LEU A 31 15.41 1.64 -1.91
CA LEU A 31 15.79 2.48 -0.76
C LEU A 31 17.04 2.01 -0.01
N ARG A 32 17.26 0.69 0.04
CA ARG A 32 18.45 0.12 0.69
C ARG A 32 19.69 0.30 -0.14
N ARG A 33 19.57 0.27 -1.47
CA ARG A 33 20.69 0.35 -2.42
C ARG A 33 21.13 1.77 -2.74
N THR A 34 20.24 2.75 -2.65
CA THR A 34 20.59 4.15 -2.93
C THR A 34 21.52 4.71 -1.85
N GLN A 35 22.77 5.00 -2.21
CA GLN A 35 23.76 5.62 -1.32
C GLN A 35 23.72 7.15 -1.32
N ASN A 36 23.11 7.75 -2.35
CA ASN A 36 23.10 9.21 -2.57
C ASN A 36 21.89 9.94 -1.95
N LEU A 37 21.01 9.24 -1.25
CA LEU A 37 19.84 9.87 -0.64
C LEU A 37 20.24 10.64 0.62
N GLU A 38 19.96 11.94 0.61
CA GLU A 38 20.06 12.77 1.82
C GLU A 38 19.29 12.10 2.97
N TRP A 39 19.90 12.11 4.17
CA TRP A 39 19.39 11.38 5.33
C TRP A 39 17.94 11.72 5.69
N THR A 40 17.54 12.98 5.48
CA THR A 40 16.16 13.45 5.68
C THR A 40 15.19 12.79 4.71
N VAL A 41 15.52 12.73 3.42
CA VAL A 41 14.69 12.10 2.39
C VAL A 41 14.63 10.59 2.60
N ARG A 42 15.73 9.98 3.04
CA ARG A 42 15.79 8.55 3.37
C ARG A 42 14.84 8.19 4.53
N LYS A 43 14.84 8.96 5.61
CA LYS A 43 13.91 8.76 6.73
C LYS A 43 12.45 8.94 6.31
N LEU A 44 12.16 9.99 5.54
CA LEU A 44 10.80 10.28 5.07
C LEU A 44 10.29 9.16 4.16
N SER A 45 11.15 8.69 3.25
CA SER A 45 10.89 7.57 2.35
C SER A 45 10.59 6.27 3.10
N PHE A 46 11.40 5.93 4.10
CA PHE A 46 11.13 4.78 4.98
C PHE A 46 9.79 4.90 5.70
N GLY A 47 9.48 6.10 6.21
CA GLY A 47 8.19 6.36 6.85
C GLY A 47 7.01 6.17 5.88
N LEU A 48 7.12 6.68 4.65
CA LEU A 48 6.09 6.53 3.61
C LEU A 48 5.87 5.05 3.26
N VAL A 49 6.94 4.31 3.03
CA VAL A 49 6.81 2.88 2.69
C VAL A 49 6.25 2.08 3.88
N PHE A 50 6.74 2.32 5.09
CA PHE A 50 6.27 1.62 6.30
C PHE A 50 4.78 1.90 6.57
N SER A 51 4.37 3.17 6.48
CA SER A 51 2.96 3.55 6.64
C SER A 51 2.08 2.95 5.56
N SER A 52 2.52 2.94 4.29
CA SER A 52 1.80 2.30 3.19
C SER A 52 1.58 0.82 3.44
N VAL A 53 2.64 0.07 3.77
CA VAL A 53 2.57 -1.37 4.05
C VAL A 53 1.65 -1.66 5.23
N THR A 54 1.76 -0.88 6.31
CA THR A 54 0.92 -1.06 7.51
C THR A 54 -0.56 -0.85 7.19
N LEU A 55 -0.89 0.18 6.41
CA LEU A 55 -2.26 0.47 5.98
C LEU A 55 -2.82 -0.62 5.06
N LEU A 56 -2.03 -1.09 4.09
CA LEU A 56 -2.44 -2.17 3.18
C LEU A 56 -2.66 -3.50 3.92
N LEU A 57 -1.79 -3.85 4.86
CA LEU A 57 -1.96 -5.02 5.72
C LEU A 57 -3.18 -4.89 6.62
N GLY A 58 -3.42 -3.71 7.20
CA GLY A 58 -4.63 -3.44 7.97
C GLY A 58 -5.90 -3.61 7.12
N GLY A 59 -5.87 -3.14 5.87
CA GLY A 59 -6.94 -3.36 4.90
C GLY A 59 -7.17 -4.83 4.59
N ALA A 60 -6.10 -5.61 4.40
CA ALA A 60 -6.18 -7.05 4.19
C ALA A 60 -6.83 -7.77 5.38
N VAL A 61 -6.41 -7.44 6.60
CA VAL A 61 -6.98 -8.00 7.83
C VAL A 61 -8.46 -7.65 7.94
N ALA A 62 -8.86 -6.41 7.66
CA ALA A 62 -10.26 -6.01 7.68
C ALA A 62 -11.12 -6.79 6.66
N VAL A 63 -10.59 -7.04 5.47
CA VAL A 63 -11.28 -7.86 4.44
C VAL A 63 -11.33 -9.33 4.84
N LEU A 64 -10.27 -9.89 5.43
CA LEU A 64 -10.30 -11.26 5.97
C LEU A 64 -11.33 -11.38 7.11
N LEU A 65 -11.42 -10.39 7.99
CA LEU A 65 -12.43 -10.33 9.05
C LEU A 65 -13.85 -10.27 8.49
N TYR A 66 -14.09 -9.59 7.36
CA TYR A 66 -15.38 -9.61 6.67
C TYR A 66 -15.81 -11.04 6.28
N PHE A 67 -14.88 -11.86 5.79
CA PHE A 67 -15.15 -13.26 5.45
C PHE A 67 -15.31 -14.16 6.68
N LEU A 68 -14.60 -13.85 7.77
CA LEU A 68 -14.63 -14.66 9.01
C LEU A 68 -15.80 -14.32 9.94
N THR A 69 -16.36 -13.10 9.87
CA THR A 69 -17.38 -12.61 10.82
C THR A 69 -18.59 -12.02 10.10
N VAL A 70 -19.75 -12.70 10.14
CA VAL A 70 -21.14 -12.26 9.80
C VAL A 70 -21.32 -11.36 8.55
N SER A 71 -20.31 -11.20 7.69
CA SER A 71 -20.30 -10.28 6.55
C SER A 71 -20.73 -8.86 6.91
N LEU A 72 -20.26 -8.34 8.06
CA LEU A 72 -20.57 -6.99 8.53
C LEU A 72 -20.10 -5.94 7.50
N PRO A 73 -20.99 -5.13 6.90
CA PRO A 73 -20.62 -4.19 5.84
C PRO A 73 -19.54 -3.18 6.27
N ILE A 74 -19.47 -2.87 7.57
CA ILE A 74 -18.54 -1.90 8.13
C ILE A 74 -17.07 -2.34 8.00
N THR A 75 -16.77 -3.65 8.07
CA THR A 75 -15.39 -4.14 7.94
C THR A 75 -14.89 -4.01 6.50
N LEU A 76 -15.78 -4.16 5.53
CA LEU A 76 -15.47 -3.98 4.11
C LEU A 76 -15.22 -2.49 3.78
N ILE A 77 -16.01 -1.58 4.34
CA ILE A 77 -15.79 -0.13 4.22
C ILE A 77 -14.46 0.27 4.88
N ALA A 78 -14.19 -0.23 6.09
CA ALA A 78 -12.93 0.03 6.77
C ALA A 78 -11.72 -0.50 5.98
N GLY A 79 -11.84 -1.71 5.41
CA GLY A 79 -10.81 -2.29 4.54
C GLY A 79 -10.54 -1.45 3.31
N LEU A 80 -11.60 -1.00 2.62
CA LEU A 80 -11.49 -0.12 1.47
C LEU A 80 -10.80 1.21 1.82
N LEU A 81 -11.17 1.84 2.93
CA LEU A 81 -10.54 3.09 3.39
C LEU A 81 -9.06 2.89 3.71
N LEU A 82 -8.69 1.81 4.38
CA LEU A 82 -7.30 1.50 4.71
C LEU A 82 -6.46 1.28 3.44
N VAL A 83 -7.02 0.59 2.44
CA VAL A 83 -6.34 0.42 1.14
C VAL A 83 -6.15 1.76 0.44
N LEU A 84 -7.20 2.59 0.34
CA LEU A 84 -7.11 3.91 -0.28
C LEU A 84 -6.08 4.81 0.43
N LEU A 85 -6.09 4.82 1.76
CA LEU A 85 -5.13 5.56 2.56
C LEU A 85 -3.70 5.02 2.39
N GLY A 86 -3.52 3.70 2.22
CA GLY A 86 -2.22 3.07 1.99
C GLY A 86 -1.62 3.36 0.62
N LEU A 87 -2.46 3.62 -0.39
CA LEU A 87 -2.01 4.01 -1.74
C LEU A 87 -1.43 5.43 -1.79
N LEU A 88 -1.90 6.36 -0.94
CA LEU A 88 -1.38 7.73 -0.89
C LEU A 88 0.12 7.80 -0.57
N PRO A 89 0.63 7.21 0.53
CA PRO A 89 2.05 7.22 0.83
C PRO A 89 2.86 6.38 -0.18
N LEU A 90 2.27 5.34 -0.78
CA LEU A 90 2.89 4.58 -1.86
C LEU A 90 3.17 5.49 -3.07
N GLY A 91 2.15 6.23 -3.53
CA GLY A 91 2.25 7.16 -4.64
C GLY A 91 3.24 8.31 -4.35
N ALA A 92 3.20 8.85 -3.14
CA ALA A 92 4.17 9.86 -2.70
C ALA A 92 5.62 9.31 -2.74
N PHE A 93 5.82 8.07 -2.32
CA PHE A 93 7.14 7.43 -2.35
C PHE A 93 7.63 7.19 -3.79
N VAL A 94 6.76 6.71 -4.68
CA VAL A 94 7.09 6.57 -6.12
C VAL A 94 7.49 7.92 -6.72
N LEU A 95 6.79 9.00 -6.35
CA LEU A 95 7.12 10.36 -6.81
C LEU A 95 8.49 10.83 -6.32
N VAL A 96 8.86 10.50 -5.07
CA VAL A 96 10.21 10.77 -4.53
C VAL A 96 11.26 10.03 -5.36
N LEU A 97 11.08 8.73 -5.60
CA LEU A 97 12.02 7.96 -6.42
C LEU A 97 12.14 8.50 -7.84
N TYR A 98 11.03 8.88 -8.46
CA TYR A 98 11.05 9.49 -9.80
C TYR A 98 11.86 10.78 -9.83
N ARG A 99 11.70 11.64 -8.82
CA ARG A 99 12.48 12.87 -8.70
C ARG A 99 13.97 12.60 -8.51
N GLU A 100 14.34 11.63 -7.68
CA GLU A 100 15.73 11.28 -7.44
C GLU A 100 16.37 10.63 -8.68
N HIS A 101 15.67 9.71 -9.34
CA HIS A 101 16.14 9.11 -10.60
C HIS A 101 16.44 10.18 -11.66
N ARG A 102 15.56 11.18 -11.80
CA ARG A 102 15.74 12.28 -12.75
C ARG A 102 16.94 13.18 -12.40
N LYS A 103 17.26 13.34 -11.11
CA LYS A 103 18.47 14.09 -10.68
C LYS A 103 19.75 13.34 -11.03
N GLU A 104 19.76 12.01 -10.86
CA GLU A 104 20.95 11.20 -11.12
C GLU A 104 21.18 10.93 -12.62
N HIS A 105 20.12 10.74 -13.42
CA HIS A 105 20.23 10.26 -14.81
C HIS A 105 19.83 11.29 -15.88
N GLY A 106 19.38 12.49 -15.50
CA GLY A 106 18.87 13.49 -16.43
C GLY A 106 17.43 13.24 -16.89
N PRO A 107 16.85 14.16 -17.69
CA PRO A 107 15.48 14.05 -18.22
C PRO A 107 15.31 12.92 -19.23
#